data_AF-A0A526YEN3-F1
#
_entry.id   AF-A0A526YEN3-F1
#
_cell.length_a   1.000
_cell.length_b   1.000
_cell.length_c   1.000
_cell.angle_alpha   90.00
_cell.angle_beta   90.00
_cell.angle_gamma   90.00
#
_symmetry.space_group_name_H-M   'P 1'
#
loop_
_entity.id
_entity.type
_entity.pdbx_description
1 polymer ?
#
loop_
_entity_poly.entity_id
_entity_poly.type
_entity_poly.pdbx_seq_one_letter_code
_entity_poly.pdbx_strand_id
1 'polypeptide(L)'
;GLKTAVVEKHPTFGGTCLNIGCIPSKALLHASEIFAEAGHSFDTLGVEIGAPKLNLEKMMAHKDATVASNVNGVAFLFKKNKID
;
A
#
# COMPACT_ATOMS: atom_id res chain seq x y z
N GLY A 1 -24.23 15.97 -13.57
CA GLY A 1 -23.15 16.38 -12.66
C GLY A 1 -22.49 17.64 -13.19
N LEU A 2 -21.65 18.28 -12.37
CA LEU A 2 -20.82 19.41 -12.79
C LEU A 2 -19.73 18.94 -13.76
N LYS A 3 -19.28 19.83 -14.65
CA LYS A 3 -18.03 19.63 -15.38
C LYS A 3 -16.88 20.01 -14.45
N THR A 4 -15.92 19.10 -14.27
CA THR A 4 -14.85 19.26 -13.30
C THR A 4 -13.54 18.83 -13.94
N ALA A 5 -12.50 19.63 -13.72
CA ALA A 5 -11.12 19.28 -14.04
C ALA A 5 -10.27 19.26 -12.76
N VAL A 6 -9.25 18.41 -12.70
CA VAL A 6 -8.30 18.31 -11.58
C VAL A 6 -6.88 18.48 -12.10
N VAL A 7 -6.15 19.44 -11.55
CA VAL A 7 -4.75 19.69 -11.91
C VAL A 7 -3.83 19.10 -10.84
N GLU A 8 -2.96 18.17 -11.25
CA GLU A 8 -1.96 17.51 -10.39
C GLU A 8 -0.57 17.71 -11.00
N LYS A 9 0.42 18.03 -10.16
CA LYS A 9 1.81 18.23 -10.58
C LYS A 9 2.61 16.92 -10.57
N HIS A 10 2.18 15.95 -9.79
CA HIS A 10 2.83 14.65 -9.68
C HIS A 10 2.51 13.77 -10.91
N PRO A 11 3.39 12.80 -11.25
CA PRO A 11 3.13 11.87 -12.36
C PRO A 11 1.90 10.98 -12.17
N THR A 12 1.41 10.84 -10.93
CA THR A 12 0.32 9.96 -10.54
C THR A 12 -0.65 10.69 -9.61
N PHE A 13 -1.94 10.32 -9.67
CA PHE A 13 -2.96 10.84 -8.76
C PHE A 13 -2.80 10.29 -7.32
N GLY A 14 -3.56 10.88 -6.39
CA GLY A 14 -3.67 10.44 -4.99
C GLY A 14 -2.77 11.19 -4.00
N GLY A 15 -1.95 12.13 -4.47
CA GLY A 15 -1.21 13.08 -3.64
C GLY A 15 -0.26 12.43 -2.64
N THR A 16 0.05 13.15 -1.55
CA THR A 16 0.99 12.71 -0.51
C THR A 16 0.55 11.41 0.14
N CYS A 17 -0.74 11.29 0.50
CA CYS A 17 -1.25 10.17 1.27
C CYS A 17 -1.09 8.84 0.53
N LEU A 18 -1.33 8.83 -0.78
CA LEU A 18 -1.19 7.63 -1.59
C LEU A 18 0.27 7.34 -1.96
N ASN A 19 1.00 8.35 -2.46
CA ASN A 19 2.29 8.09 -3.10
C ASN A 19 3.44 7.94 -2.10
N ILE A 20 3.46 8.75 -1.03
CA ILE A 20 4.62 8.87 -0.13
C ILE A 20 4.26 9.05 1.34
N GLY A 21 3.04 8.66 1.73
CA GLY A 21 2.52 8.91 3.06
C GLY A 21 1.75 7.72 3.60
N CYS A 22 0.46 7.90 3.84
CA CYS A 22 -0.42 6.93 4.47
C CYS A 22 -0.25 5.51 3.91
N ILE A 23 -0.50 5.31 2.61
CA ILE A 23 -0.56 3.98 2.00
C ILE A 23 0.77 3.24 2.11
N PRO A 24 1.93 3.80 1.68
CA PRO A 24 3.19 3.11 1.83
C PRO A 24 3.55 2.88 3.31
N SER A 25 3.28 3.84 4.21
CA SER A 25 3.55 3.65 5.64
C SER A 25 2.74 2.51 6.23
N LYS A 26 1.44 2.41 5.92
CA LYS A 26 0.57 1.36 6.48
C LYS A 26 0.86 -0.02 5.87
N ALA A 27 1.25 -0.09 4.60
CA ALA A 27 1.71 -1.34 3.99
C ALA A 27 2.96 -1.89 4.70
N LEU A 28 3.92 -1.01 5.01
CA LEU A 28 5.13 -1.40 5.75
C LEU A 28 4.83 -1.74 7.21
N LEU A 29 3.98 -0.97 7.90
CA LEU A 29 3.58 -1.26 9.27
C LEU A 29 2.95 -2.64 9.38
N HIS A 30 1.99 -2.96 8.51
CA HIS A 30 1.35 -4.27 8.51
C HIS A 30 2.36 -5.39 8.26
N ALA A 31 3.22 -5.26 7.24
CA ALA A 31 4.21 -6.29 6.96
C ALA A 31 5.22 -6.48 8.11
N SER A 32 5.58 -5.41 8.81
CA SER A 32 6.45 -5.48 9.99
C SER A 32 5.76 -6.07 11.22
N GLU A 33 4.47 -5.82 11.40
CA GLU A 33 3.65 -6.41 12.46
C GLU A 33 3.54 -7.92 12.27
N ILE A 34 3.23 -8.38 11.05
CA ILE A 34 3.19 -9.82 10.73
C ILE A 34 4.55 -10.48 10.97
N PHE A 35 5.65 -9.82 10.60
CA PHE A 35 6.99 -10.33 10.90
C PHE A 35 7.25 -10.46 12.40
N ALA A 36 6.81 -9.48 13.20
CA ALA A 36 6.92 -9.51 14.65
C ALA A 36 6.05 -10.61 15.27
N GLU A 37 4.80 -10.75 14.84
CA GLU A 37 3.89 -11.81 15.32
C GLU A 37 4.43 -13.21 15.02
N ALA A 38 4.96 -13.43 13.81
CA ALA A 38 5.58 -14.69 13.44
C ALA A 38 6.78 -15.04 14.31
N GLY A 39 7.50 -14.04 14.83
CA GLY A 39 8.67 -14.23 15.69
C GLY A 39 8.36 -14.42 17.18
N HIS A 40 7.18 -14.02 17.65
CA HIS A 40 6.90 -13.92 19.09
C HIS A 40 5.58 -14.55 19.54
N SER A 41 4.56 -14.58 18.68
CA SER A 41 3.17 -14.82 19.10
C SER A 41 2.57 -16.11 18.54
N PHE A 42 3.07 -16.62 17.42
CA PHE A 42 2.45 -17.74 16.70
C PHE A 42 2.43 -19.06 17.50
N ASP A 43 3.44 -19.31 18.32
CA ASP A 43 3.51 -20.50 19.17
C ASP A 43 2.32 -20.60 20.13
N THR A 44 1.92 -19.46 20.72
CA THR A 44 0.75 -19.41 21.63
C THR A 44 -0.59 -19.69 20.95
N LEU A 45 -0.61 -19.58 19.61
CA LEU A 45 -1.77 -19.91 18.78
C LEU A 45 -1.71 -21.36 18.27
N GLY A 46 -0.72 -22.15 18.69
CA GLY A 46 -0.48 -23.51 18.23
C GLY A 46 0.12 -23.59 16.82
N VAL A 47 0.75 -22.51 16.34
CA VAL A 47 1.40 -22.45 15.02
C VAL A 47 2.91 -22.49 15.20
N GLU A 48 3.49 -23.67 14.99
CA GLU A 48 4.94 -23.88 15.10
C GLU A 48 5.65 -23.52 13.79
N ILE A 49 6.52 -22.52 13.84
CA ILE A 49 7.39 -22.11 12.73
C ILE A 49 8.81 -21.81 13.22
N GLY A 50 9.78 -21.88 12.32
CA GLY A 50 11.13 -21.40 12.61
C GLY A 50 11.20 -19.88 12.68
N ALA A 51 12.35 -19.35 13.13
CA ALA A 51 12.57 -17.90 13.20
C ALA A 51 12.34 -17.22 11.84
N PRO A 52 11.49 -16.16 11.78
CA PRO A 52 11.15 -15.53 10.50
C PRO A 52 12.38 -14.81 9.92
N LYS A 53 12.51 -14.84 8.59
CA LYS A 53 13.57 -14.14 7.86
C LYS A 53 12.99 -12.97 7.08
N LEU A 54 13.53 -11.78 7.29
CA LEU A 54 13.12 -10.59 6.55
C LEU A 54 13.71 -10.62 5.15
N ASN A 55 12.83 -10.58 4.14
CA ASN A 55 13.20 -10.23 2.78
C ASN A 55 12.73 -8.79 2.51
N LEU A 56 13.64 -7.84 2.69
CA LEU A 56 13.32 -6.41 2.54
C LEU A 56 12.93 -6.05 1.11
N GLU A 57 13.58 -6.64 0.12
CA GLU A 57 13.28 -6.40 -1.31
C GLU A 57 11.82 -6.75 -1.63
N LYS A 58 11.35 -7.92 -1.20
CA LYS A 58 9.94 -8.33 -1.38
C LYS A 58 8.97 -7.47 -0.59
N MET A 59 9.33 -7.04 0.61
CA MET A 59 8.50 -6.14 1.41
C MET A 59 8.33 -4.76 0.73
N MET A 60 9.42 -4.22 0.17
CA MET A 60 9.37 -2.97 -0.59
C MET A 60 8.57 -3.12 -1.89
N ALA A 61 8.74 -4.24 -2.61
CA ALA A 61 7.95 -4.54 -3.80
C ALA A 61 6.45 -4.67 -3.48
N HIS A 62 6.08 -5.27 -2.34
CA HIS A 62 4.70 -5.32 -1.87
C HIS A 62 4.13 -3.92 -1.62
N LYS A 63 4.87 -3.05 -0.92
CA LYS A 63 4.51 -1.64 -0.70
C LYS A 63 4.27 -0.92 -2.03
N ASP A 64 5.18 -1.06 -2.99
CA ASP A 64 5.09 -0.42 -4.31
C ASP A 64 3.89 -0.93 -5.12
N ALA A 65 3.63 -2.24 -5.08
CA ALA A 65 2.46 -2.85 -5.72
C ALA A 65 1.14 -2.31 -5.14
N THR A 66 1.06 -2.17 -3.81
CA THR A 66 -0.12 -1.59 -3.13
C THR A 66 -0.35 -0.13 -3.54
N VAL A 67 0.72 0.68 -3.63
CA VAL A 67 0.62 2.06 -4.12
C VAL A 67 0.15 2.09 -5.57
N ALA A 68 0.75 1.28 -6.45
CA ALA A 68 0.40 1.22 -7.87
C ALA A 68 -1.06 0.81 -8.11
N SER A 69 -1.54 -0.20 -7.37
CA SER A 69 -2.95 -0.64 -7.43
C SER A 69 -3.91 0.51 -7.14
N ASN A 70 -3.65 1.26 -6.07
CA ASN A 70 -4.50 2.37 -5.66
C ASN A 70 -4.39 3.57 -6.62
N VAL A 71 -3.22 3.86 -7.18
CA VAL A 71 -3.04 4.90 -8.21
C VAL A 71 -3.89 4.58 -9.43
N ASN A 72 -3.84 3.33 -9.90
CA ASN A 72 -4.65 2.87 -11.02
C ASN A 72 -6.16 2.94 -10.71
N GLY A 73 -6.54 2.62 -9.46
CA GLY A 73 -7.91 2.78 -8.98
C GLY A 73 -8.41 4.23 -9.05
N VAL A 74 -7.60 5.20 -8.62
CA VAL A 74 -7.96 6.62 -8.71
C VAL A 74 -8.09 7.07 -10.16
N ALA A 75 -7.14 6.69 -11.04
CA ALA A 75 -7.21 7.00 -12.46
C ALA A 75 -8.47 6.42 -13.12
N PHE A 76 -8.83 5.18 -12.76
CA PHE A 76 -10.08 4.55 -13.21
C PHE A 76 -11.31 5.35 -12.75
N LEU A 77 -11.34 5.81 -11.50
CA LEU A 77 -12.45 6.61 -10.98
C LEU A 77 -12.58 7.96 -11.67
N PHE A 78 -11.48 8.62 -12.02
CA PHE A 78 -11.51 9.88 -12.79
C PHE A 78 -12.15 9.64 -14.16
N LYS A 79 -11.68 8.62 -14.89
CA LYS A 79 -12.25 8.24 -16.19
C LYS A 79 -13.73 7.88 -16.08
N LYS A 80 -14.12 7.09 -15.07
CA LYS A 80 -15.52 6.70 -14.84
C LYS A 80 -16.43 7.91 -14.61
N ASN A 81 -15.93 8.93 -13.91
CA ASN A 81 -16.69 10.13 -13.57
C ASN A 81 -16.55 11.26 -14.60
N LYS A 82 -15.83 11.04 -15.71
CA LYS A 82 -15.60 12.04 -16.77
C LYS A 82 -14.97 13.32 -16.21
N ILE A 83 -13.97 13.15 -15.35
CA ILE A 83 -13.13 14.23 -14.83
C ILE A 83 -11.94 14.37 -15.76
N ASP A 84 -11.67 15.60 -16.19
CA ASP A 84 -10.52 15.97 -17.02
C ASP A 84 -9.26 16.25 -16.18
#